data_AF-A0A382WR17-F1
#
_entry.id   AF-A0A382WR17-F1
#
_cell.length_a   1.000
_cell.length_b   1.000
_cell.length_c   1.000
_cell.angle_alpha   90.00
_cell.angle_beta   90.00
_cell.angle_gamma   90.00
#
_symmetry.space_group_name_H-M   'P 1'
#
loop_
_entity.id
_entity.type
_entity.pdbx_description
1 polymer ?
#
loop_
_entity_poly.entity_id
_entity_poly.type
_entity_poly.pdbx_seq_one_letter_code
_entity_poly.pdbx_strand_id
1 'polypeptide(L)'
;MNKEQILKLLKSINYPGFSRDLVSFGMVGDVAVDGDSVSVTLKITTQQQEKKLAVIAEVKNVLRNTGKFKTVDVSIIEGSSQASNSASPQSPINQPASPLDGIKHVIAVASGKGGVGKSTVAANLALCLKNSGYEVGLLDLDIYGP
;
A
#
# COMPACT_ATOMS: atom_id res chain seq x y z
N MET A 1 -10.92 23.09 9.02
CA MET A 1 -9.53 22.62 8.81
C MET A 1 -9.58 21.70 7.61
N ASN A 2 -8.71 21.89 6.62
CA ASN A 2 -8.88 21.24 5.31
C ASN A 2 -8.05 19.95 5.20
N LYS A 3 -8.39 19.09 4.23
CA LYS A 3 -7.73 17.80 3.97
C LYS A 3 -6.20 17.92 3.89
N GLU A 4 -5.68 18.96 3.25
CA GLU A 4 -4.24 19.21 3.13
C GLU A 4 -3.54 19.48 4.47
N GLN A 5 -4.22 20.17 5.39
CA GLN A 5 -3.69 20.46 6.72
C GLN A 5 -3.62 19.18 7.56
N ILE A 6 -4.61 18.30 7.40
CA ILE A 6 -4.62 16.98 8.04
C ILE A 6 -3.47 16.12 7.48
N LEU A 7 -3.29 16.09 6.16
CA LEU A 7 -2.17 15.36 5.53
C LEU A 7 -0.80 15.86 6.01
N LYS A 8 -0.61 17.18 6.18
CA LYS A 8 0.64 17.71 6.75
C LYS A 8 0.90 17.23 8.17
N LEU A 9 -0.13 17.10 9.01
CA LEU A 9 0.00 16.55 10.36
C LEU A 9 0.26 15.04 10.35
N LEU A 10 -0.40 14.29 9.47
CA LEU A 10 -0.15 12.86 9.34
C LEU A 10 1.27 12.57 8.82
N LYS A 11 1.88 13.52 8.10
CA LYS A 11 3.27 13.46 7.64
C LYS A 11 4.31 13.54 8.78
N SER A 12 3.95 14.07 9.95
CA SER A 12 4.88 14.08 11.10
C SER A 12 4.87 12.76 11.89
N ILE A 13 3.98 11.82 11.56
CA ILE A 13 3.84 10.55 12.27
C ILE A 13 4.64 9.49 11.52
N ASN A 14 5.63 8.92 12.20
CA ASN A 14 6.44 7.82 11.66
C ASN A 14 5.79 6.48 11.96
N TYR A 15 5.90 5.54 11.01
CA TYR A 15 5.43 4.19 11.26
C TYR A 15 6.39 3.43 12.19
N PRO A 16 5.93 2.75 13.25
CA PRO A 16 6.81 2.06 14.21
C PRO A 16 7.78 1.07 13.56
N GLY A 17 9.07 1.32 13.73
CA GLY A 17 10.16 0.51 13.17
C GLY A 17 10.62 0.93 11.76
N PHE A 18 10.12 2.05 11.24
CA PHE A 18 10.54 2.63 9.96
C PHE A 18 10.88 4.12 10.13
N SER A 19 11.78 4.62 9.27
CA SER A 19 12.20 6.04 9.26
C SER A 19 11.29 6.95 8.42
N ARG A 20 10.29 6.38 7.74
CA ARG A 20 9.41 7.07 6.79
C ARG A 20 8.02 7.27 7.38
N ASP A 21 7.40 8.41 7.09
CA ASP A 21 6.10 8.81 7.62
C ASP A 21 4.90 8.15 6.92
N LEU A 22 3.74 8.14 7.57
CA LEU A 22 2.52 7.48 7.08
C LEU A 22 2.05 7.97 5.71
N VAL A 23 2.22 9.26 5.41
CA VAL A 23 1.78 9.85 4.13
C VAL A 23 2.76 9.47 3.03
N SER A 24 4.06 9.61 3.29
CA SER A 24 5.11 9.22 2.35
C SER A 24 5.11 7.72 2.09
N PHE A 25 4.70 6.89 3.06
CA PHE A 25 4.51 5.45 2.90
C PHE A 25 3.25 5.07 2.10
N GLY A 26 2.36 6.03 1.79
CA GLY A 26 1.09 5.76 1.13
C GLY A 26 0.08 5.01 2.01
N MET A 27 0.28 5.02 3.33
CA MET A 27 -0.61 4.34 4.28
C MET A 27 -1.88 5.15 4.58
N VAL A 28 -1.92 6.44 4.26
CA VAL A 28 -3.14 7.24 4.39
C VAL A 28 -4.01 7.00 3.15
N GLY A 29 -5.16 6.36 3.36
CA GLY A 29 -6.13 6.05 2.32
C GLY A 29 -7.02 7.26 2.03
N ASP A 30 -8.13 7.36 2.75
CA ASP A 30 -9.05 8.48 2.63
C ASP A 30 -9.14 9.30 3.91
N VAL A 31 -9.38 10.59 3.74
CA VAL A 31 -9.59 11.55 4.81
C VAL A 31 -10.84 12.33 4.45
N ALA A 32 -11.89 12.14 5.23
CA ALA A 32 -13.14 12.89 5.11
C ALA A 32 -13.33 13.78 6.33
N VAL A 33 -13.69 15.02 6.07
CA VAL A 33 -13.95 16.05 7.09
C VAL A 33 -15.39 16.47 6.92
N ASP A 34 -16.18 16.28 7.98
CA ASP A 34 -17.57 16.69 8.02
C ASP A 34 -17.80 17.57 9.25
N GLY A 35 -17.76 18.89 9.03
CA GLY A 35 -17.87 19.89 10.09
C GLY A 35 -16.84 19.69 11.20
N ASP A 36 -17.35 19.28 12.37
CA ASP A 36 -16.57 19.03 13.60
C ASP A 36 -16.06 17.58 13.72
N SER A 37 -16.32 16.73 12.72
CA SER A 37 -15.92 15.32 12.71
C SER A 37 -14.88 15.05 11.63
N VAL A 38 -13.87 14.26 11.97
CA VAL A 38 -12.86 13.79 11.02
C VAL A 38 -12.80 12.26 11.02
N SER A 39 -12.85 11.69 9.82
CA SER A 39 -12.62 10.26 9.61
C SER A 39 -11.36 10.07 8.78
N VAL A 40 -10.45 9.22 9.27
CA VAL A 40 -9.20 8.88 8.61
C VAL A 40 -9.16 7.37 8.41
N THR A 41 -8.99 6.96 7.16
CA THR A 41 -8.83 5.58 6.77
C THR A 41 -7.37 5.29 6.50
N LEU A 42 -6.78 4.34 7.23
CA LEU A 42 -5.40 3.91 7.06
C LEU A 42 -5.33 2.54 6.36
N LYS A 43 -4.47 2.41 5.36
CA LYS A 43 -4.16 1.16 4.64
C LYS A 43 -2.86 0.59 5.20
N ILE A 44 -2.98 -0.33 6.16
CA ILE A 44 -1.81 -0.94 6.82
C ILE A 44 -1.86 -2.46 6.62
N THR A 45 -0.83 -3.02 6.00
CA THR A 45 -0.72 -4.46 5.64
C THR A 45 0.08 -5.30 6.64
N THR A 46 0.30 -4.80 7.87
CA THR A 46 1.05 -5.54 8.89
C THR A 46 0.20 -6.60 9.59
N GLN A 47 0.82 -7.72 9.99
CA GLN A 47 0.20 -8.72 10.87
C GLN A 47 0.36 -8.37 12.37
N GLN A 48 1.17 -7.37 12.70
CA GLN A 48 1.45 -6.97 14.08
C GLN A 48 0.36 -6.02 14.60
N GLN A 49 -0.58 -6.54 15.40
CA GLN A 49 -1.68 -5.74 15.97
C GLN A 49 -1.19 -4.60 16.87
N GLU A 50 -0.09 -4.78 17.62
CA GLU A 50 0.47 -3.73 18.48
C GLU A 50 0.85 -2.47 17.70
N LYS A 51 1.46 -2.64 16.52
CA LYS A 51 1.82 -1.52 15.64
C LYS A 51 0.60 -0.83 15.06
N LYS A 52 -0.45 -1.57 14.70
CA LYS A 52 -1.73 -1.00 14.23
C LYS A 52 -2.34 -0.11 15.32
N LEU A 53 -2.41 -0.60 16.54
CA LEU A 53 -2.98 0.12 17.68
C LEU A 53 -2.15 1.37 18.04
N ALA A 54 -0.82 1.26 18.03
CA ALA A 54 0.07 2.39 18.27
C ALA A 54 -0.16 3.52 17.25
N VAL A 55 -0.23 3.19 15.96
CA VAL A 55 -0.47 4.17 14.90
C VAL A 55 -1.86 4.81 15.03
N ILE A 56 -2.91 4.02 15.32
CA ILE A 56 -4.26 4.57 15.56
C ILE A 56 -4.23 5.56 16.72
N ALA A 57 -3.60 5.19 17.84
CA ALA A 57 -3.54 6.02 19.03
C ALA A 57 -2.80 7.33 18.75
N GLU A 58 -1.68 7.26 18.04
CA GLU A 58 -0.88 8.43 17.68
C GLU A 58 -1.63 9.39 16.74
N VAL A 59 -2.28 8.85 15.70
CA VAL A 59 -3.13 9.64 14.79
C VAL A 59 -4.28 10.31 15.54
N LYS A 60 -4.97 9.57 16.43
CA LYS A 60 -6.04 10.14 17.26
C LYS A 60 -5.52 11.25 18.16
N ASN A 61 -4.35 11.08 18.77
CA ASN A 61 -3.75 12.08 19.65
C ASN A 61 -3.38 13.36 18.89
N VAL A 62 -2.72 13.22 17.73
CA VAL A 62 -2.35 14.38 16.89
C VAL A 62 -3.58 15.15 16.44
N LEU A 63 -4.63 14.45 15.99
CA LEU A 63 -5.88 15.09 15.56
C LEU A 63 -6.65 15.72 16.72
N ARG A 64 -6.72 15.08 17.89
CA ARG A 64 -7.33 15.66 19.09
C ARG A 64 -6.58 16.90 19.59
N ASN A 65 -5.26 16.90 19.55
CA ASN A 65 -4.42 18.03 19.96
C ASN A 65 -4.64 19.29 19.11
N THR A 66 -5.22 19.18 17.91
CA THR A 66 -5.62 20.35 17.13
C THR A 66 -6.78 21.13 17.76
N GLY A 67 -7.56 20.51 18.65
CA GLY A 67 -8.70 21.14 19.34
C GLY A 67 -9.87 21.53 18.44
N LYS A 68 -9.84 21.15 17.15
CA LYS A 68 -10.84 21.55 16.14
C LYS A 68 -11.90 20.49 15.82
N PHE A 69 -11.71 19.25 16.28
CA PHE A 69 -12.63 18.16 16.00
C PHE A 69 -13.20 17.60 17.32
N LYS A 70 -14.52 17.44 17.40
CA LYS A 70 -15.19 16.76 18.52
C LYS A 70 -15.11 15.24 18.37
N THR A 71 -15.21 14.76 17.13
CA THR A 71 -15.23 13.33 16.82
C THR A 71 -14.06 12.99 15.90
N VAL A 72 -13.26 12.01 16.30
CA VAL A 72 -12.08 11.54 15.54
C VAL A 72 -12.19 10.04 15.38
N ASP A 73 -12.57 9.62 14.18
CA ASP A 73 -12.67 8.22 13.80
C ASP A 73 -11.47 7.83 12.95
N VAL A 74 -10.82 6.75 13.36
CA VAL A 74 -9.67 6.19 12.63
C VAL A 74 -9.97 4.72 12.40
N SER A 75 -10.13 4.34 11.14
CA SER A 75 -10.34 2.97 10.71
C SER A 75 -9.09 2.47 9.99
N ILE A 76 -8.77 1.19 10.20
CA ILE A 76 -7.77 0.51 9.39
C ILE A 76 -8.51 -0.39 8.42
N ILE A 77 -8.29 -0.16 7.13
CA ILE A 77 -8.57 -1.18 6.14
C ILE A 77 -7.31 -2.04 6.11
N GLU A 78 -7.45 -3.25 6.64
CA GLU A 78 -6.45 -4.28 6.39
C GLU A 78 -6.44 -4.43 4.88
N GLY A 79 -5.33 -4.04 4.24
CA GLY A 79 -5.15 -4.29 2.83
C GLY A 79 -5.17 -5.79 2.67
N SER A 80 -6.35 -6.35 2.37
CA SER A 80 -6.41 -7.64 1.76
C SER A 80 -5.55 -7.49 0.51
N SER A 81 -4.45 -8.23 0.46
CA SER A 81 -3.88 -8.66 -0.80
C SER A 81 -4.91 -9.56 -1.47
N GLN A 82 -6.05 -8.98 -1.84
CA GLN A 82 -7.08 -9.54 -2.67
C GLN A 82 -7.03 -8.73 -3.95
N ALA A 83 -6.71 -9.46 -5.01
CA ALA A 83 -6.97 -9.09 -6.38
C ALA A 83 -8.22 -8.21 -6.49
N SER A 84 -8.07 -7.03 -7.05
CA SER A 84 -9.18 -6.15 -7.39
C SER A 84 -9.95 -6.75 -8.56
N ASN A 85 -10.82 -7.71 -8.28
CA ASN A 85 -12.06 -7.89 -9.03
C ASN A 85 -13.13 -7.05 -8.32
N SER A 86 -13.34 -5.81 -8.77
CA SER A 86 -14.60 -5.10 -8.48
C SER A 86 -14.86 -4.06 -9.57
N ALA A 87 -15.77 -4.40 -10.46
CA ALA A 87 -16.45 -3.43 -11.30
C ALA A 87 -17.24 -2.46 -10.40
N SER A 88 -16.96 -1.17 -10.53
CA SER A 88 -17.95 -0.10 -10.32
C SER A 88 -17.56 1.11 -11.17
N PRO A 89 -18.50 1.73 -11.91
CA PRO A 89 -18.20 2.84 -12.80
C PRO A 89 -18.19 4.15 -12.01
N GLN A 90 -17.02 4.60 -11.58
CA GLN A 90 -16.83 5.99 -11.13
C GLN A 90 -15.62 6.60 -11.84
N SER A 91 -15.97 7.48 -12.79
CA SER A 91 -15.29 8.63 -13.40
C SER A 91 -13.75 8.71 -13.38
N PRO A 92 -13.12 9.07 -14.53
CA PRO A 92 -11.68 8.96 -14.73
C PRO A 92 -10.95 10.12 -14.04
N ILE A 93 -10.51 9.90 -12.80
CA ILE A 93 -9.36 10.64 -12.30
C ILE A 93 -8.13 9.87 -12.71
N ASN A 94 -7.32 10.55 -13.53
CA ASN A 94 -6.04 10.18 -14.10
C ASN A 94 -5.02 9.74 -13.02
N GLN A 95 -5.28 8.60 -12.35
CA GLN A 95 -4.23 7.88 -11.66
C GLN A 95 -3.28 7.35 -12.74
N PRO A 96 -1.97 7.64 -12.67
CA PRO A 96 -1.04 7.01 -13.58
C PRO A 96 -1.27 5.51 -13.46
N ALA A 97 -1.53 4.85 -14.60
CA ALA A 97 -1.72 3.42 -14.65
C ALA A 97 -0.65 2.76 -13.79
N SER A 98 -1.07 1.92 -12.84
CA SER A 98 -0.09 1.24 -12.01
C SER A 98 0.86 0.48 -12.95
N PRO A 99 2.16 0.36 -12.65
CA PRO A 99 3.13 -0.24 -13.59
C PRO A 99 2.78 -1.68 -14.02
N LEU A 100 1.80 -2.29 -13.36
CA LEU A 100 1.31 -3.65 -13.60
C LEU A 100 -0.14 -3.68 -14.09
N ASP A 101 -0.75 -2.53 -14.40
CA ASP A 101 -2.10 -2.46 -14.97
C ASP A 101 -2.15 -3.25 -16.27
N GLY A 102 -3.11 -4.17 -16.37
CA GLY A 102 -3.25 -5.10 -17.50
C GLY A 102 -2.58 -6.46 -17.30
N ILE A 103 -1.72 -6.64 -16.29
CA ILE A 103 -1.11 -7.94 -15.96
C ILE A 103 -2.10 -8.78 -15.17
N LYS A 104 -2.56 -9.89 -15.76
CA LYS A 104 -3.54 -10.81 -15.15
C LYS A 104 -2.95 -11.69 -14.04
N HIS A 105 -1.68 -12.06 -14.17
CA HIS A 105 -0.99 -12.99 -13.28
C HIS A 105 0.46 -12.59 -13.05
N VAL A 106 0.94 -12.70 -11.80
CA VAL A 106 2.33 -12.44 -11.41
C VAL A 106 2.89 -13.68 -10.73
N ILE A 107 4.03 -14.19 -11.22
CA ILE A 107 4.73 -15.36 -10.67
C ILE A 107 6.09 -14.90 -10.16
N ALA A 108 6.33 -15.02 -8.86
CA ALA A 108 7.61 -14.70 -8.25
C ALA A 108 8.52 -15.94 -8.23
N VAL A 109 9.72 -15.83 -8.81
CA VAL A 109 10.76 -16.87 -8.76
C VAL A 109 11.93 -16.35 -7.93
N ALA A 110 12.07 -16.87 -6.71
CA ALA A 110 13.04 -16.39 -5.72
C ALA A 110 14.00 -17.50 -5.26
N SER A 111 15.21 -17.10 -4.84
CA SER A 111 16.19 -17.96 -4.17
C SER A 111 16.94 -17.16 -3.10
N GLY A 112 17.21 -17.77 -1.95
CA GLY A 112 18.06 -17.20 -0.90
C GLY A 112 19.56 -17.45 -1.09
N LYS A 113 19.97 -18.09 -2.19
CA LYS A 113 21.37 -18.46 -2.47
C LYS A 113 21.74 -18.18 -3.93
N GLY A 114 22.99 -17.79 -4.16
CA GLY A 114 23.56 -17.63 -5.50
C GLY A 114 23.76 -18.97 -6.22
N GLY A 115 23.64 -18.98 -7.54
CA GLY A 115 23.98 -20.14 -8.37
C GLY A 115 22.96 -21.28 -8.42
N VAL A 116 21.80 -21.19 -7.78
CA VAL A 116 20.78 -22.27 -7.79
C VAL A 116 19.95 -22.36 -9.08
N GLY A 117 20.27 -21.56 -10.09
CA GLY A 117 19.54 -21.55 -11.35
C GLY A 117 18.22 -20.77 -11.34
N LYS A 118 18.01 -19.83 -10.41
CA LYS A 118 16.81 -18.96 -10.33
C LYS A 118 16.43 -18.36 -11.69
N SER A 119 17.40 -17.75 -12.37
CA SER A 119 17.19 -17.11 -13.69
C SER A 119 16.94 -18.14 -14.79
N THR A 120 17.57 -19.31 -14.71
CA THR A 120 17.33 -20.43 -15.64
C THR A 120 15.91 -20.95 -15.53
N VAL A 121 15.39 -21.13 -14.31
CA VAL A 121 14.01 -21.55 -14.08
C VAL A 121 13.03 -20.48 -14.55
N ALA A 122 13.27 -19.21 -14.22
CA ALA A 122 12.42 -18.09 -14.62
C ALA A 122 12.32 -17.96 -16.16
N ALA A 123 13.46 -18.06 -16.87
CA ALA A 123 13.50 -18.00 -18.33
C ALA A 123 12.76 -19.17 -18.99
N ASN A 124 12.98 -20.40 -18.52
CA ASN A 124 12.29 -21.57 -19.06
C ASN A 124 10.78 -21.53 -18.79
N LEU A 125 10.37 -21.11 -17.60
CA LEU A 125 8.95 -20.94 -17.27
C LEU A 125 8.28 -19.91 -18.18
N ALA A 126 8.93 -18.77 -18.40
CA ALA A 126 8.43 -17.73 -19.30
C ALA A 126 8.29 -18.25 -20.74
N LEU A 127 9.28 -19.01 -21.23
CA LEU A 127 9.24 -19.62 -22.56
C LEU A 127 8.11 -20.65 -22.69
N CYS A 128 7.92 -21.51 -21.69
CA CYS A 128 6.82 -22.48 -21.68
C CYS A 128 5.45 -21.80 -21.71
N LEU A 129 5.25 -20.76 -20.90
CA LEU A 129 4.01 -19.98 -20.89
C LEU A 129 3.79 -19.27 -22.23
N LYS A 130 4.85 -18.70 -22.83
CA LYS A 130 4.76 -18.08 -24.15
C LYS A 130 4.39 -19.09 -25.23
N ASN A 131 4.99 -20.27 -25.21
CA ASN A 131 4.69 -21.37 -26.13
C ASN A 131 3.27 -21.94 -25.94
N SER A 132 2.70 -21.76 -24.75
CA SER A 132 1.32 -22.13 -24.43
C SER A 132 0.30 -21.06 -24.84
N GLY A 133 0.75 -19.98 -25.50
CA GLY A 133 -0.11 -18.93 -26.07
C GLY A 133 -0.38 -17.73 -25.17
N TYR A 134 0.31 -17.61 -24.02
CA TYR A 134 0.12 -16.48 -23.12
C TYR A 134 0.98 -15.26 -23.52
N GLU A 135 0.52 -14.07 -23.16
CA GLU A 135 1.36 -12.87 -23.13
C GLU A 135 2.19 -12.89 -21.85
N VAL A 136 3.52 -12.81 -21.99
CA VAL A 136 4.47 -13.02 -20.90
C VAL A 136 5.50 -11.91 -20.92
N GLY A 137 5.71 -11.28 -19.77
CA GLY A 137 6.86 -10.44 -19.48
C GLY A 137 7.79 -11.15 -18.49
N LEU A 138 9.10 -10.94 -18.61
CA LEU A 138 10.10 -11.42 -17.66
C LEU A 138 10.87 -10.21 -17.12
N LEU A 139 10.97 -10.12 -15.80
CA LEU A 139 11.67 -9.05 -15.10
C LEU A 139 12.62 -9.69 -14.07
N ASP A 140 13.91 -9.40 -14.18
CA ASP A 140 14.90 -9.83 -13.18
C ASP A 140 15.01 -8.73 -12.11
N LEU A 141 14.88 -9.12 -10.85
CA LEU A 141 14.89 -8.21 -9.70
C LEU A 141 15.80 -8.78 -8.61
N ASP A 142 16.87 -8.05 -8.31
CA ASP A 142 17.73 -8.31 -7.15
C ASP A 142 17.21 -7.55 -5.93
N ILE A 143 16.22 -8.13 -5.26
CA ILE A 143 15.59 -7.55 -4.05
C ILE A 143 16.54 -7.56 -2.84
N TYR A 144 17.58 -8.41 -2.89
CA TYR A 144 18.56 -8.60 -1.83
C TYR A 144 19.98 -8.16 -2.23
N GLY A 145 20.12 -7.12 -3.07
CA GLY A 145 21.41 -6.42 -3.23
C GLY A 145 21.95 -5.93 -1.86
N PRO A 146 23.29 -5.71 -1.72
CA PRO A 146 24.04 -5.79 -0.45
C PRO A 146 23.46 -5.05 0.76
#